data_AF-A0A1T4L671-F1
#
_entry.id   AF-A0A1T4L671-F1
#
_cell.length_a   1.000
_cell.length_b   1.000
_cell.length_c   1.000
_cell.angle_alpha   90.00
_cell.angle_beta   90.00
_cell.angle_gamma   90.00
#
_symmetry.space_group_name_H-M   'P 1'
#
loop_
_entity.id
_entity.type
_entity.pdbx_description
1 polymer ?
#
loop_
_entity_poly.entity_id
_entity_poly.type
_entity_poly.pdbx_seq_one_letter_code
_entity_poly.pdbx_strand_id
1 'polypeptide(L)'
;MTKAEKNTEKQTQNSNSEKIENSFEYKLAKEQTLVYIWRSVMQEYIYKNQDMQKFYEQTKEIAPARSDFFVNWLKAFVATAELDFNAATEFYKNAFDSISQAEEYTGRFVQQAFTFFMYTENKKQALKVWEYGVSKKMVAPLDENFFKNFNEKEQFWTQFAPKMFKNEKLAEEKAIADYKPNTKDKLLSAIQNPDLKKFKTAAKNEDLNTRLIEGISPLYFAIQTKSTIKGGSSSYAKGMADFRTNQLLSSFDLSHASKERLEEAFLTVSHSMKQTYIESGLGKIMFYAYYCRDEEIESKLNELNKIIDFIIGSIKNPDEFKINSGAKMSNTALYLAAETDDAETAKKLIQKGAATNKANGRADFSFTKKDGTKVQTSIPNTFIYRLISFHSWNTLEMFLTDFPEIAKPQMTEKTETSNVTPLVFLILTLVYGSKNEKVFEQNKKITDSLLPLFQKCGAKLEQNTAFGTAKELLGL
;
A
#
# COMPACT_ATOMS: atom_id res chain seq x y z
N MET A 1 -62.72 1.19 -41.25
CA MET A 1 -62.40 2.31 -40.36
C MET A 1 -62.64 3.63 -41.06
N THR A 2 -63.57 4.43 -40.54
CA THR A 2 -63.83 5.79 -41.01
C THR A 2 -62.69 6.73 -40.60
N LYS A 3 -62.55 7.88 -41.29
CA LYS A 3 -61.50 8.88 -41.01
C LYS A 3 -61.58 9.44 -39.58
N ALA A 4 -62.76 9.39 -38.96
CA ALA A 4 -63.00 9.75 -37.57
C ALA A 4 -62.42 8.70 -36.59
N GLU A 5 -62.66 7.41 -36.83
CA GLU A 5 -62.13 6.32 -35.99
C GLU A 5 -60.59 6.30 -35.97
N LYS A 6 -59.93 6.56 -37.11
CA LYS A 6 -58.46 6.69 -37.17
C LYS A 6 -57.90 7.89 -36.39
N ASN A 7 -58.67 8.97 -36.28
CA ASN A 7 -58.25 10.16 -35.51
C ASN A 7 -58.43 9.95 -34.01
N THR A 8 -59.51 9.27 -33.59
CA THR A 8 -59.76 8.94 -32.19
C THR A 8 -58.77 7.91 -31.66
N GLU A 9 -58.42 6.89 -32.45
CA GLU A 9 -57.38 5.90 -32.09
C GLU A 9 -56.00 6.55 -31.96
N LYS A 10 -55.63 7.45 -32.89
CA LYS A 10 -54.37 8.22 -32.80
C LYS A 10 -54.32 9.15 -31.59
N GLN A 11 -55.43 9.84 -31.27
CA GLN A 11 -55.49 10.69 -30.07
C GLN A 11 -55.40 9.88 -28.78
N THR A 12 -56.01 8.69 -28.74
CA THR A 12 -55.98 7.81 -27.57
C THR A 12 -54.60 7.17 -27.38
N GLN A 13 -53.95 6.76 -28.46
CA GLN A 13 -52.55 6.27 -28.46
C GLN A 13 -51.57 7.37 -28.02
N ASN A 14 -51.69 8.59 -28.54
CA ASN A 14 -50.85 9.71 -28.12
C ASN A 14 -51.06 10.07 -26.63
N SER A 15 -52.31 10.07 -26.13
CA SER A 15 -52.57 10.37 -24.71
C SER A 15 -52.06 9.27 -23.76
N ASN A 16 -52.08 8.01 -24.20
CA ASN A 16 -51.53 6.90 -23.43
C ASN A 16 -50.00 6.87 -23.47
N SER A 17 -49.37 7.23 -24.61
CA SER A 17 -47.91 7.36 -24.66
C SER A 17 -47.44 8.54 -23.81
N GLU A 18 -48.12 9.69 -23.85
CA GLU A 18 -47.81 10.83 -22.97
C GLU A 18 -47.99 10.50 -21.47
N LYS A 19 -49.00 9.69 -21.12
CA LYS A 19 -49.19 9.23 -19.72
C LYS A 19 -48.09 8.26 -19.28
N ILE A 20 -47.66 7.35 -20.16
CA ILE A 20 -46.59 6.40 -19.88
C ILE A 20 -45.25 7.13 -19.77
N GLU A 21 -44.94 8.05 -20.69
CA GLU A 21 -43.71 8.84 -20.69
C GLU A 21 -43.56 9.74 -19.45
N ASN A 22 -44.69 10.16 -18.86
CA ASN A 22 -44.71 10.96 -17.64
C ASN A 22 -44.78 10.14 -16.34
N SER A 23 -44.97 8.82 -16.42
CA SER A 23 -45.03 7.93 -15.25
C SER A 23 -43.69 7.88 -14.50
N PHE A 24 -43.76 7.58 -13.20
CA PHE A 24 -42.59 7.45 -12.34
C PHE A 24 -41.71 6.28 -12.80
N GLU A 25 -42.33 5.16 -13.17
CA GLU A 25 -41.68 3.92 -13.60
C GLU A 25 -40.88 4.13 -14.89
N TYR A 26 -41.44 4.86 -15.85
CA TYR A 26 -40.75 5.17 -17.11
C TYR A 26 -39.56 6.12 -16.90
N LYS A 27 -39.71 7.13 -16.05
CA LYS A 27 -38.60 8.03 -15.66
C LYS A 27 -37.50 7.27 -14.91
N LEU A 28 -37.86 6.38 -13.99
CA LEU A 28 -36.93 5.53 -13.25
C LEU A 28 -36.15 4.58 -14.19
N ALA A 29 -36.82 3.95 -15.15
CA ALA A 29 -36.18 3.08 -16.13
C ALA A 29 -35.18 3.84 -17.01
N LYS A 30 -35.51 5.08 -17.40
CA LYS A 30 -34.59 5.96 -18.14
C LYS A 30 -33.37 6.34 -17.32
N GLU A 31 -33.54 6.71 -16.05
CA GLU A 31 -32.43 7.02 -15.13
C GLU A 31 -31.53 5.81 -14.89
N GLN A 32 -32.11 4.62 -14.68
CA GLN A 32 -31.36 3.37 -14.59
C GLN A 32 -30.56 3.09 -15.86
N THR A 33 -31.10 3.44 -17.03
CA THR A 33 -30.40 3.28 -18.31
C THR A 33 -29.25 4.27 -18.47
N LEU A 34 -29.39 5.52 -17.99
CA LEU A 34 -28.30 6.50 -17.98
C LEU A 34 -27.15 6.05 -17.06
N VAL A 35 -27.48 5.55 -15.86
CA VAL A 35 -26.51 4.95 -14.94
C VAL A 35 -25.83 3.73 -15.57
N TYR A 36 -26.58 2.89 -16.29
CA TYR A 36 -26.05 1.75 -17.03
C TYR A 36 -25.05 2.21 -18.10
N ILE A 37 -25.41 3.16 -18.96
CA ILE A 37 -24.49 3.71 -19.99
C ILE A 37 -23.22 4.25 -19.34
N TRP A 38 -23.36 5.03 -18.28
CA TRP A 38 -22.21 5.58 -17.55
C TRP A 38 -21.32 4.46 -16.97
N ARG A 39 -21.88 3.42 -16.35
CA ARG A 39 -21.12 2.26 -15.85
C ARG A 39 -20.42 1.51 -16.97
N SER A 40 -21.12 1.24 -18.07
CA SER A 40 -20.54 0.53 -19.22
C SER A 40 -19.35 1.30 -19.81
N VAL A 41 -19.44 2.62 -19.90
CA VAL A 41 -18.30 3.44 -20.33
C VAL A 41 -17.20 3.43 -19.27
N MET A 42 -17.50 3.78 -18.03
CA MET A 42 -16.50 4.09 -17.00
C MET A 42 -15.85 2.88 -16.32
N GLN A 43 -16.54 1.74 -16.30
CA GLN A 43 -16.12 0.54 -15.56
C GLN A 43 -15.89 -0.64 -16.50
N GLU A 44 -16.70 -0.77 -17.55
CA GLU A 44 -16.62 -1.89 -18.51
C GLU A 44 -15.83 -1.51 -19.78
N TYR A 45 -15.44 -0.24 -19.92
CA TYR A 45 -14.60 0.28 -21.00
C TYR A 45 -15.11 -0.04 -22.41
N ILE A 46 -16.43 -0.03 -22.61
CA ILE A 46 -17.06 -0.43 -23.88
C ILE A 46 -16.52 0.32 -25.12
N TYR A 47 -16.07 1.56 -24.95
CA TYR A 47 -15.49 2.39 -26.02
C TYR A 47 -14.22 1.80 -26.64
N LYS A 48 -13.57 0.84 -25.97
CA LYS A 48 -12.41 0.14 -26.54
C LYS A 48 -12.80 -0.72 -27.75
N ASN A 49 -14.02 -1.25 -27.75
CA ASN A 49 -14.47 -2.25 -28.71
C ASN A 49 -15.76 -1.86 -29.45
N GLN A 50 -16.39 -0.75 -29.09
CA GLN A 50 -17.66 -0.32 -29.67
C GLN A 50 -17.60 1.11 -30.18
N ASP A 51 -18.45 1.39 -31.17
CA ASP A 51 -18.70 2.74 -31.67
C ASP A 51 -19.54 3.52 -30.64
N MET A 52 -18.94 4.57 -30.10
CA MET A 52 -19.53 5.41 -29.07
C MET A 52 -20.65 6.32 -29.58
N GLN A 53 -20.80 6.51 -30.90
CA GLN A 53 -21.83 7.37 -31.46
C GLN A 53 -23.24 6.92 -31.07
N LYS A 54 -23.50 5.60 -31.09
CA LYS A 54 -24.79 5.02 -30.68
C LYS A 54 -25.11 5.32 -29.21
N PHE A 55 -24.11 5.27 -28.34
CA PHE A 55 -24.28 5.56 -26.91
C PHE A 55 -24.55 7.05 -26.66
N TYR A 56 -23.91 7.94 -27.42
CA TYR A 56 -24.19 9.38 -27.36
C TYR A 56 -25.62 9.70 -27.82
N GLU A 57 -26.08 9.07 -28.90
CA GLU A 57 -27.45 9.23 -29.40
C GLU A 57 -28.48 8.68 -28.42
N GLN A 58 -28.24 7.50 -27.87
CA GLN A 58 -29.09 6.89 -26.84
C GLN A 58 -29.16 7.77 -25.58
N THR A 59 -28.04 8.38 -25.17
CA THR A 59 -28.02 9.33 -24.03
C THR A 59 -28.94 10.53 -24.29
N LYS A 60 -28.95 11.06 -25.52
CA LYS A 60 -29.84 12.17 -25.91
C LYS A 60 -31.31 11.79 -25.90
N GLU A 61 -31.63 10.59 -26.36
CA GLU A 61 -33.01 10.08 -26.40
C GLU A 61 -33.57 9.83 -24.99
N ILE A 62 -32.75 9.25 -24.12
CA ILE A 62 -33.17 8.82 -22.79
C ILE A 62 -33.26 10.01 -21.82
N ALA A 63 -32.28 10.91 -21.85
CA ALA A 63 -32.20 12.04 -20.94
C ALA A 63 -31.94 13.37 -21.67
N PRO A 64 -32.87 13.83 -22.54
CA PRO A 64 -32.66 15.00 -23.39
C PRO A 64 -32.37 16.29 -22.60
N ALA A 65 -33.02 16.48 -21.44
CA ALA A 65 -32.78 17.63 -20.57
C ALA A 65 -31.40 17.65 -19.91
N ARG A 66 -30.68 16.51 -19.94
CA ARG A 66 -29.38 16.32 -19.30
C ARG A 66 -28.28 15.96 -20.31
N SER A 67 -28.63 15.88 -21.58
CA SER A 67 -27.75 15.30 -22.59
C SER A 67 -26.53 16.16 -22.87
N ASP A 68 -26.63 17.48 -22.73
CA ASP A 68 -25.49 18.36 -22.97
C ASP A 68 -24.36 18.09 -21.98
N PHE A 69 -24.70 17.88 -20.70
CA PHE A 69 -23.71 17.45 -19.72
C PHE A 69 -23.17 16.05 -20.04
N PHE A 70 -24.04 15.02 -20.05
CA PHE A 70 -23.58 13.64 -20.09
C PHE A 70 -22.89 13.28 -21.41
N VAL A 71 -23.36 13.78 -22.56
CA VAL A 71 -22.71 13.50 -23.84
C VAL A 71 -21.34 14.16 -23.91
N ASN A 72 -21.21 15.43 -23.53
CA ASN A 72 -19.91 16.08 -23.52
C ASN A 72 -18.98 15.43 -22.51
N TRP A 73 -19.49 15.05 -21.35
CA TRP A 73 -18.71 14.35 -20.34
C TRP A 73 -18.16 13.02 -20.86
N LEU A 74 -19.02 12.17 -21.45
CA LEU A 74 -18.60 10.87 -21.99
C LEU A 74 -17.59 11.03 -23.11
N LYS A 75 -17.78 12.01 -23.99
CA LYS A 75 -16.80 12.37 -25.03
C LYS A 75 -15.46 12.80 -24.41
N ALA A 76 -15.48 13.60 -23.36
CA ALA A 76 -14.27 14.05 -22.68
C ALA A 76 -13.50 12.87 -22.07
N PHE A 77 -14.21 11.93 -21.44
CA PHE A 77 -13.61 10.74 -20.88
C PHE A 77 -13.02 9.82 -21.96
N VAL A 78 -13.76 9.57 -23.04
CA VAL A 78 -13.27 8.76 -24.17
C VAL A 78 -12.06 9.42 -24.83
N ALA A 79 -12.09 10.74 -25.06
CA ALA A 79 -10.94 11.49 -25.59
C ALA A 79 -9.74 11.41 -24.64
N THR A 80 -9.95 11.46 -23.32
CA THR A 80 -8.89 11.24 -22.32
C THR A 80 -8.31 9.84 -22.47
N ALA A 81 -9.15 8.80 -22.58
CA ALA A 81 -8.73 7.41 -22.76
C ALA A 81 -8.03 7.15 -24.11
N GLU A 82 -8.23 8.03 -25.09
CA GLU A 82 -7.54 8.07 -26.38
C GLU A 82 -6.25 8.90 -26.35
N LEU A 83 -5.93 9.53 -25.22
CA LEU A 83 -4.81 10.48 -25.05
C LEU A 83 -4.94 11.75 -25.90
N ASP A 84 -6.16 12.08 -26.37
CA ASP A 84 -6.46 13.37 -27.01
C ASP A 84 -6.87 14.40 -25.96
N PHE A 85 -5.87 14.93 -25.25
CA PHE A 85 -6.10 15.90 -24.17
C PHE A 85 -6.64 17.25 -24.66
N ASN A 86 -6.45 17.57 -25.94
CA ASN A 86 -7.01 18.80 -26.53
C ASN A 86 -8.51 18.66 -26.69
N ALA A 87 -8.98 17.58 -27.33
CA ALA A 87 -10.41 17.31 -27.45
C ALA A 87 -11.06 17.10 -26.08
N ALA A 88 -10.40 16.35 -25.18
CA ALA A 88 -10.90 16.15 -23.82
C ALA A 88 -11.08 17.48 -23.05
N THR A 89 -10.14 18.42 -23.20
CA THR A 89 -10.22 19.75 -22.59
C THR A 89 -11.45 20.51 -23.06
N GLU A 90 -11.74 20.51 -24.36
CA GLU A 90 -12.92 21.18 -24.92
C GLU A 90 -14.21 20.52 -24.41
N PHE A 91 -14.30 19.20 -24.48
CA PHE A 91 -15.48 18.47 -24.02
C PHE A 91 -15.73 18.60 -22.52
N TYR A 92 -14.69 18.58 -21.66
CA TYR A 92 -14.88 18.83 -20.23
C TYR A 92 -15.37 20.26 -19.97
N LYS A 93 -14.86 21.27 -20.69
CA LYS A 93 -15.38 22.65 -20.55
C LYS A 93 -16.86 22.73 -20.92
N ASN A 94 -17.23 22.17 -22.08
CA ASN A 94 -18.61 22.16 -22.55
C ASN A 94 -19.55 21.40 -21.60
N ALA A 95 -19.09 20.27 -21.04
CA ALA A 95 -19.83 19.56 -20.01
C ALA A 95 -20.05 20.47 -18.78
N PHE A 96 -18.99 21.13 -18.30
CA PHE A 96 -19.09 21.98 -17.10
C PHE A 96 -19.89 23.26 -17.28
N ASP A 97 -20.04 23.76 -18.51
CA ASP A 97 -21.01 24.84 -18.79
C ASP A 97 -22.46 24.37 -18.59
N SER A 98 -22.71 23.05 -18.64
CA SER A 98 -24.00 22.40 -18.39
C SER A 98 -24.05 21.61 -17.06
N ILE A 99 -23.14 21.87 -16.12
CA ILE A 99 -22.97 21.07 -14.87
C ILE A 99 -24.22 20.99 -13.99
N SER A 100 -25.14 21.96 -14.08
CA SER A 100 -26.41 21.92 -13.37
C SER A 100 -27.29 20.72 -13.75
N GLN A 101 -27.06 20.12 -14.92
CA GLN A 101 -27.76 18.93 -15.41
C GLN A 101 -27.26 17.61 -14.78
N ALA A 102 -26.12 17.62 -14.06
CA ALA A 102 -25.48 16.41 -13.53
C ALA A 102 -26.10 15.87 -12.22
N GLU A 103 -26.80 16.71 -11.45
CA GLU A 103 -27.53 16.36 -10.21
C GLU A 103 -26.71 15.54 -9.17
N GLU A 104 -27.20 14.40 -8.69
CA GLU A 104 -26.63 13.65 -7.54
C GLU A 104 -25.21 13.07 -7.76
N TYR A 105 -24.76 12.93 -9.02
CA TYR A 105 -23.45 12.36 -9.38
C TYR A 105 -22.33 13.42 -9.46
N THR A 106 -22.66 14.70 -9.24
CA THR A 106 -21.80 15.85 -9.52
C THR A 106 -20.45 15.83 -8.78
N GLY A 107 -20.39 15.34 -7.54
CA GLY A 107 -19.15 15.35 -6.75
C GLY A 107 -18.00 14.56 -7.41
N ARG A 108 -18.29 13.39 -7.98
CA ARG A 108 -17.30 12.56 -8.67
C ARG A 108 -16.83 13.22 -9.97
N PHE A 109 -17.75 13.84 -10.72
CA PHE A 109 -17.42 14.55 -11.94
C PHE A 109 -16.54 15.77 -11.68
N VAL A 110 -16.82 16.52 -10.61
CA VAL A 110 -15.98 17.64 -10.14
C VAL A 110 -14.57 17.16 -9.84
N GLN A 111 -14.42 16.07 -9.08
CA GLN A 111 -13.10 15.53 -8.73
C GLN A 111 -12.32 15.09 -9.98
N GLN A 112 -12.93 14.31 -10.87
CA GLN A 112 -12.24 13.78 -12.04
C GLN A 112 -11.84 14.90 -13.03
N ALA A 113 -12.70 15.88 -13.27
CA ALA A 113 -12.36 17.01 -14.13
C ALA A 113 -11.33 17.95 -13.47
N PHE A 114 -11.40 18.14 -12.15
CA PHE A 114 -10.39 18.88 -11.41
C PHE A 114 -9.00 18.25 -11.58
N THR A 115 -8.86 16.94 -11.36
CA THR A 115 -7.56 16.27 -11.51
C THR A 115 -7.08 16.26 -12.95
N PHE A 116 -7.98 16.11 -13.94
CA PHE A 116 -7.65 16.27 -15.36
C PHE A 116 -7.07 17.66 -15.64
N PHE A 117 -7.76 18.74 -15.25
CA PHE A 117 -7.29 20.09 -15.55
C PHE A 117 -6.01 20.46 -14.80
N MET A 118 -5.81 19.96 -13.57
CA MET A 118 -4.53 20.10 -12.87
C MET A 118 -3.40 19.41 -13.65
N TYR A 119 -3.62 18.18 -14.11
CA TYR A 119 -2.64 17.40 -14.87
C TYR A 119 -2.25 18.02 -16.21
N THR A 120 -3.22 18.62 -16.91
CA THR A 120 -2.98 19.33 -18.18
C THR A 120 -2.55 20.79 -17.98
N GLU A 121 -2.02 21.13 -16.80
CA GLU A 121 -1.50 22.46 -16.43
C GLU A 121 -2.53 23.61 -16.59
N ASN A 122 -3.83 23.31 -16.53
CA ASN A 122 -4.92 24.28 -16.65
C ASN A 122 -5.53 24.61 -15.28
N LYS A 123 -4.69 25.10 -14.37
CA LYS A 123 -5.06 25.39 -12.97
C LYS A 123 -6.27 26.32 -12.84
N LYS A 124 -6.39 27.33 -13.71
CA LYS A 124 -7.54 28.26 -13.68
C LYS A 124 -8.87 27.53 -13.88
N GLN A 125 -8.92 26.63 -14.86
CA GLN A 125 -10.12 25.84 -15.11
C GLN A 125 -10.38 24.83 -13.99
N ALA A 126 -9.32 24.20 -13.45
CA ALA A 126 -9.44 23.31 -12.31
C ALA A 126 -10.11 24.00 -11.11
N LEU A 127 -9.63 25.20 -10.74
CA LEU A 127 -10.21 25.97 -9.63
C LEU A 127 -11.68 26.34 -9.87
N LYS A 128 -12.04 26.76 -11.10
CA LYS A 128 -13.45 27.05 -11.46
C LYS A 128 -14.36 25.83 -11.24
N VAL A 129 -13.89 24.64 -11.64
CA VAL A 129 -14.61 23.37 -11.44
C VAL A 129 -14.78 23.06 -9.95
N TRP A 130 -13.72 23.25 -9.17
CA TRP A 130 -13.75 22.95 -7.74
C TRP A 130 -14.64 23.92 -6.95
N GLU A 131 -14.54 25.22 -7.23
CA GLU A 131 -15.36 26.28 -6.62
C GLU A 131 -16.86 26.02 -6.82
N TYR A 132 -17.26 25.53 -7.99
CA TYR A 132 -18.63 25.09 -8.22
C TYR A 132 -19.03 23.99 -7.21
N GLY A 133 -18.20 22.95 -7.06
CA GLY A 133 -18.44 21.88 -6.10
C GLY A 133 -18.52 22.38 -4.65
N VAL A 134 -17.67 23.33 -4.26
CA VAL A 134 -17.71 23.98 -2.93
C VAL A 134 -19.02 24.74 -2.74
N SER A 135 -19.44 25.53 -3.74
CA SER A 135 -20.69 26.33 -3.67
C SER A 135 -21.94 25.45 -3.49
N LYS A 136 -21.88 24.21 -3.97
CA LYS A 136 -22.93 23.20 -3.85
C LYS A 136 -22.75 22.27 -2.65
N LYS A 137 -21.77 22.53 -1.78
CA LYS A 137 -21.42 21.71 -0.59
C LYS A 137 -21.10 20.24 -0.94
N MET A 138 -20.57 19.99 -2.13
CA MET A 138 -20.22 18.65 -2.62
C MET A 138 -18.78 18.28 -2.30
N VAL A 139 -17.89 19.27 -2.19
CA VAL A 139 -16.48 19.10 -1.83
C VAL A 139 -16.06 20.20 -0.85
N ALA A 140 -14.99 19.96 -0.09
CA ALA A 140 -14.45 20.93 0.86
C ALA A 140 -13.66 22.05 0.15
N PRO A 141 -13.59 23.26 0.74
CA PRO A 141 -12.67 24.31 0.28
C PRO A 141 -11.22 23.82 0.24
N LEU A 142 -10.44 24.30 -0.73
CA LEU A 142 -9.01 24.04 -0.81
C LEU A 142 -8.24 25.12 -0.05
N ASP A 143 -7.24 24.73 0.72
CA ASP A 143 -6.33 25.64 1.43
C ASP A 143 -4.87 25.48 0.94
N GLU A 144 -3.95 26.27 1.48
CA GLU A 144 -2.53 26.17 1.13
C GLU A 144 -1.94 24.81 1.50
N ASN A 145 -2.42 24.19 2.59
CA ASN A 145 -1.96 22.87 3.01
C ASN A 145 -2.37 21.78 2.02
N PHE A 146 -3.55 21.89 1.40
CA PHE A 146 -3.97 21.01 0.33
C PHE A 146 -2.95 21.07 -0.81
N PHE A 147 -2.67 22.26 -1.36
CA PHE A 147 -1.75 22.38 -2.49
C PHE A 147 -0.31 22.01 -2.16
N LYS A 148 0.11 22.18 -0.90
CA LYS A 148 1.42 21.72 -0.44
C LYS A 148 1.58 20.20 -0.54
N ASN A 149 0.48 19.45 -0.38
CA ASN A 149 0.49 17.99 -0.38
C ASN A 149 -0.14 17.38 -1.65
N PHE A 150 -0.68 18.22 -2.54
CA PHE A 150 -1.35 17.79 -3.76
C PHE A 150 -0.33 17.40 -4.82
N ASN A 151 -0.37 16.14 -5.25
CA ASN A 151 0.40 15.67 -6.39
C ASN A 151 -0.53 15.47 -7.59
N GLU A 152 -0.43 16.37 -8.56
CA GLU A 152 -1.31 16.44 -9.72
C GLU A 152 -1.29 15.14 -10.55
N LYS A 153 -0.11 14.53 -10.68
CA LYS A 153 0.10 13.26 -11.39
C LYS A 153 -0.52 12.08 -10.63
N GLU A 154 -0.28 12.02 -9.31
CA GLU A 154 -0.97 11.10 -8.36
C GLU A 154 -2.48 11.11 -8.57
N GLN A 155 -3.04 12.30 -8.54
CA GLN A 155 -4.49 12.47 -8.54
C GLN A 155 -5.08 12.25 -9.94
N PHE A 156 -4.31 12.47 -11.01
CA PHE A 156 -4.73 12.08 -12.36
C PHE A 156 -4.81 10.56 -12.52
N TRP A 157 -3.71 9.85 -12.28
CA TRP A 157 -3.65 8.42 -12.57
C TRP A 157 -4.54 7.58 -11.64
N THR A 158 -4.88 8.08 -10.45
CA THR A 158 -5.90 7.46 -9.58
C THR A 158 -7.33 7.60 -10.13
N GLN A 159 -7.62 8.65 -10.88
CA GLN A 159 -8.93 8.87 -11.53
C GLN A 159 -8.99 8.24 -12.94
N PHE A 160 -7.84 8.12 -13.60
CA PHE A 160 -7.67 7.56 -14.95
C PHE A 160 -6.57 6.50 -14.92
N ALA A 161 -6.88 5.31 -14.43
CA ALA A 161 -5.89 4.25 -14.33
C ALA A 161 -5.48 3.73 -15.74
N PRO A 162 -4.27 3.20 -15.94
CA PRO A 162 -3.80 2.77 -17.26
C PRO A 162 -4.73 1.80 -18.00
N LYS A 163 -5.36 0.87 -17.27
CA LYS A 163 -6.38 -0.05 -17.81
C LYS A 163 -7.58 0.64 -18.44
N MET A 164 -7.81 1.93 -18.20
CA MET A 164 -8.90 2.69 -18.81
C MET A 164 -8.53 3.18 -20.22
N PHE A 165 -7.27 3.23 -20.61
CA PHE A 165 -6.88 3.80 -21.90
C PHE A 165 -7.03 2.78 -23.04
N LYS A 166 -7.32 3.25 -24.26
CA LYS A 166 -7.36 2.36 -25.44
C LYS A 166 -6.01 1.72 -25.71
N ASN A 167 -4.94 2.48 -25.55
CA ASN A 167 -3.57 1.98 -25.58
C ASN A 167 -3.04 1.89 -24.15
N GLU A 168 -3.36 0.78 -23.47
CA GLU A 168 -2.99 0.55 -22.07
C GLU A 168 -1.47 0.63 -21.87
N LYS A 169 -0.69 0.01 -22.76
CA LYS A 169 0.78 0.02 -22.67
C LYS A 169 1.36 1.44 -22.72
N LEU A 170 0.89 2.27 -23.65
CA LEU A 170 1.34 3.66 -23.75
C LEU A 170 0.93 4.47 -22.50
N ALA A 171 -0.26 4.21 -21.95
CA ALA A 171 -0.70 4.85 -20.72
C ALA A 171 0.16 4.42 -19.52
N GLU A 172 0.52 3.13 -19.41
CA GLU A 172 1.47 2.64 -18.41
C GLU A 172 2.82 3.32 -18.54
N GLU A 173 3.37 3.43 -19.75
CA GLU A 173 4.65 4.12 -20.00
C GLU A 173 4.61 5.59 -19.57
N LYS A 174 3.50 6.30 -19.87
CA LYS A 174 3.28 7.68 -19.43
C LYS A 174 3.17 7.78 -17.90
N ALA A 175 2.40 6.90 -17.27
CA ALA A 175 2.28 6.85 -15.82
C ALA A 175 3.64 6.60 -15.18
N ILE A 176 4.43 5.65 -15.67
CA ILE A 176 5.80 5.40 -15.18
C ILE A 176 6.68 6.64 -15.32
N ALA A 177 6.63 7.34 -16.45
CA ALA A 177 7.39 8.57 -16.64
C ALA A 177 6.99 9.66 -15.63
N ASP A 178 5.71 9.74 -15.29
CA ASP A 178 5.17 10.68 -14.32
C ASP A 178 5.60 10.42 -12.88
N TYR A 179 5.81 9.15 -12.49
CA TYR A 179 6.30 8.75 -11.17
C TYR A 179 7.78 8.36 -11.14
N LYS A 180 8.53 8.59 -12.21
CA LYS A 180 9.94 8.23 -12.24
C LYS A 180 10.65 8.95 -11.08
N PRO A 181 11.25 8.22 -10.11
CA PRO A 181 11.93 8.86 -8.99
C PRO A 181 13.03 9.79 -9.51
N ASN A 182 12.95 11.08 -9.18
CA ASN A 182 14.01 12.03 -9.52
C ASN A 182 15.12 11.96 -8.47
N THR A 183 15.77 10.82 -8.41
CA THR A 183 16.82 10.53 -7.43
C THR A 183 18.13 11.17 -7.89
N LYS A 184 18.52 12.29 -7.25
CA LYS A 184 19.79 12.98 -7.53
C LYS A 184 21.01 12.25 -6.95
N ASP A 185 20.81 11.50 -5.86
CA ASP A 185 21.86 10.73 -5.20
C ASP A 185 22.21 9.48 -6.03
N LYS A 186 23.46 9.38 -6.48
CA LYS A 186 23.92 8.30 -7.36
C LYS A 186 23.99 6.95 -6.65
N LEU A 187 24.28 6.92 -5.35
CA LEU A 187 24.27 5.68 -4.58
C LEU A 187 22.84 5.20 -4.39
N LEU A 188 21.93 6.11 -4.02
CA LEU A 188 20.52 5.79 -3.89
C LEU A 188 19.94 5.27 -5.21
N SER A 189 20.22 5.96 -6.31
CA SER A 189 19.75 5.54 -7.63
C SER A 189 20.24 4.14 -8.00
N ALA A 190 21.46 3.76 -7.62
CA ALA A 190 22.03 2.44 -7.89
C ALA A 190 21.54 1.36 -6.92
N ILE A 191 20.89 1.72 -5.80
CA ILE A 191 20.20 0.79 -4.89
C ILE A 191 18.74 0.61 -5.34
N GLN A 192 18.03 1.70 -5.66
CA GLN A 192 16.62 1.67 -6.10
C GLN A 192 16.47 0.96 -7.47
N ASN A 193 17.47 1.12 -8.34
CA ASN A 193 17.64 0.33 -9.55
C ASN A 193 18.97 -0.41 -9.46
N PRO A 194 18.98 -1.58 -8.80
CA PRO A 194 20.18 -2.33 -8.43
C PRO A 194 21.15 -2.49 -9.60
N ASP A 195 22.30 -1.85 -9.49
CA ASP A 195 23.39 -1.93 -10.47
C ASP A 195 24.72 -1.78 -9.73
N LEU A 196 25.39 -2.91 -9.48
CA LEU A 196 26.66 -2.92 -8.74
C LEU A 196 27.72 -2.04 -9.39
N LYS A 197 27.78 -2.00 -10.73
CA LYS A 197 28.80 -1.24 -11.45
C LYS A 197 28.60 0.26 -11.26
N LYS A 198 27.36 0.74 -11.34
CA LYS A 198 27.02 2.14 -11.02
C LYS A 198 27.27 2.45 -9.56
N PHE A 199 26.88 1.54 -8.65
CA PHE A 199 27.11 1.72 -7.21
C PHE A 199 28.60 1.88 -6.90
N LYS A 200 29.45 0.95 -7.37
CA LYS A 200 30.91 1.02 -7.19
C LYS A 200 31.51 2.30 -7.74
N THR A 201 31.00 2.77 -8.89
CA THR A 201 31.47 4.01 -9.51
C THR A 201 31.11 5.23 -8.65
N ALA A 202 29.88 5.28 -8.13
CA ALA A 202 29.43 6.34 -7.23
C ALA A 202 30.16 6.30 -5.88
N ALA A 203 30.52 5.12 -5.38
CA ALA A 203 31.14 4.93 -4.07
C ALA A 203 32.65 5.22 -4.02
N LYS A 204 33.34 5.42 -5.16
CA LYS A 204 34.83 5.47 -5.22
C LYS A 204 35.48 6.46 -4.25
N ASN A 205 34.82 7.58 -3.99
CA ASN A 205 35.34 8.68 -3.17
C ASN A 205 34.44 8.97 -1.95
N GLU A 206 33.62 8.00 -1.56
CA GLU A 206 32.66 8.14 -0.45
C GLU A 206 33.11 7.24 0.72
N ASP A 207 33.00 7.74 1.95
CA ASP A 207 33.17 6.90 3.14
C ASP A 207 31.83 6.23 3.49
N LEU A 208 31.68 4.97 3.10
CA LEU A 208 30.45 4.21 3.32
C LEU A 208 30.12 3.93 4.80
N ASN A 209 31.05 4.17 5.74
CA ASN A 209 30.76 4.04 7.16
C ASN A 209 29.89 5.20 7.69
N THR A 210 30.17 6.41 7.19
CA THR A 210 29.57 7.66 7.67
C THR A 210 28.59 8.28 6.68
N ARG A 211 28.61 7.84 5.41
CA ARG A 211 27.70 8.33 4.37
C ARG A 211 26.24 8.05 4.72
N LEU A 212 25.39 9.08 4.58
CA LEU A 212 23.94 8.98 4.78
C LEU A 212 23.18 9.35 3.51
N ILE A 213 22.25 8.49 3.10
CA ILE A 213 21.25 8.69 2.03
C ILE A 213 19.91 8.89 2.73
N GLU A 214 19.28 10.05 2.54
CA GLU A 214 17.99 10.37 3.18
C GLU A 214 17.99 10.14 4.71
N GLY A 215 19.13 10.40 5.36
CA GLY A 215 19.31 10.23 6.81
C GLY A 215 19.68 8.82 7.28
N ILE A 216 19.85 7.84 6.38
CA ILE A 216 20.25 6.46 6.73
C ILE A 216 21.46 5.96 5.94
N SER A 217 22.21 4.97 6.46
CA SER A 217 23.37 4.47 5.73
C SER A 217 22.98 3.72 4.45
N PRO A 218 23.85 3.70 3.41
CA PRO A 218 23.62 2.93 2.19
C PRO A 218 23.35 1.45 2.44
N LEU A 219 24.00 0.86 3.45
CA LEU A 219 23.79 -0.54 3.83
C LEU A 219 22.38 -0.76 4.38
N TYR A 220 21.94 0.11 5.30
CA TYR A 220 20.60 0.03 5.87
C TYR A 220 19.54 0.18 4.77
N PHE A 221 19.71 1.16 3.88
CA PHE A 221 18.81 1.38 2.75
C PHE A 221 18.77 0.17 1.80
N ALA A 222 19.91 -0.42 1.49
CA ALA A 222 19.98 -1.60 0.61
C ALA A 222 19.28 -2.83 1.21
N ILE A 223 19.44 -3.08 2.51
CA ILE A 223 18.74 -4.17 3.22
C ILE A 223 17.23 -3.92 3.24
N GLN A 224 16.80 -2.68 3.51
CA GLN A 224 15.38 -2.32 3.51
C GLN A 224 14.77 -2.50 2.11
N THR A 225 15.49 -2.07 1.07
CA THR A 225 15.11 -2.24 -0.34
C THR A 225 14.97 -3.71 -0.69
N LYS A 226 15.97 -4.54 -0.33
CA LYS A 226 15.95 -5.99 -0.54
C LYS A 226 14.76 -6.65 0.15
N SER A 227 14.52 -6.34 1.41
CA SER A 227 13.37 -6.86 2.17
C SER A 227 12.05 -6.49 1.52
N THR A 228 11.91 -5.26 1.05
CA THR A 228 10.66 -4.81 0.41
C THR A 228 10.42 -5.52 -0.91
N ILE A 229 11.47 -5.72 -1.73
CA ILE A 229 11.37 -6.49 -2.97
C ILE A 229 11.03 -7.96 -2.67
N LYS A 230 11.66 -8.58 -1.65
CA LYS A 230 11.40 -9.96 -1.22
C LYS A 230 9.97 -10.16 -0.72
N GLY A 231 9.38 -9.16 -0.06
CA GLY A 231 7.98 -9.16 0.39
C GLY A 231 6.95 -9.19 -0.75
N GLY A 232 7.40 -8.91 -1.98
CA GLY A 232 6.61 -9.00 -3.20
C GLY A 232 5.84 -7.72 -3.50
N SER A 233 5.94 -7.28 -4.76
CA SER A 233 5.31 -6.06 -5.26
C SER A 233 3.79 -6.05 -5.03
N SER A 234 3.16 -7.22 -5.15
CA SER A 234 1.72 -7.40 -4.98
C SER A 234 1.26 -7.25 -3.52
N SER A 235 2.02 -7.82 -2.56
CA SER A 235 1.73 -7.67 -1.13
C SER A 235 1.82 -6.20 -0.70
N TYR A 236 2.82 -5.48 -1.23
CA TYR A 236 2.98 -4.06 -0.96
C TYR A 236 1.83 -3.23 -1.56
N ALA A 237 1.48 -3.46 -2.83
CA ALA A 237 0.36 -2.78 -3.47
C ALA A 237 -0.96 -2.97 -2.69
N LYS A 238 -1.16 -4.17 -2.13
CA LYS A 238 -2.28 -4.44 -1.22
C LYS A 238 -2.20 -3.63 0.07
N GLY A 239 -1.04 -3.63 0.74
CA GLY A 239 -0.84 -2.82 1.94
C GLY A 239 -1.09 -1.33 1.70
N MET A 240 -0.70 -0.79 0.54
CA MET A 240 -0.99 0.60 0.17
C MET A 240 -2.47 0.86 -0.08
N ALA A 241 -3.18 -0.07 -0.71
CA ALA A 241 -4.63 0.03 -0.89
C ALA A 241 -5.37 0.04 0.47
N ASP A 242 -4.93 -0.80 1.41
CA ASP A 242 -5.48 -0.85 2.77
C ASP A 242 -5.15 0.45 3.54
N PHE A 243 -3.93 0.97 3.42
CA PHE A 243 -3.53 2.25 4.01
C PHE A 243 -4.40 3.41 3.49
N ARG A 244 -4.57 3.53 2.17
CA ARG A 244 -5.41 4.57 1.56
C ARG A 244 -6.89 4.43 1.93
N THR A 245 -7.39 3.20 2.05
CA THR A 245 -8.74 2.91 2.54
C THR A 245 -8.94 3.49 3.93
N ASN A 246 -8.04 3.17 4.87
CA ASN A 246 -8.12 3.67 6.25
C ASN A 246 -8.00 5.20 6.32
N GLN A 247 -7.10 5.79 5.51
CA GLN A 247 -6.94 7.25 5.44
C GLN A 247 -8.23 7.93 4.98
N LEU A 248 -8.88 7.42 3.93
CA LEU A 248 -10.13 8.01 3.43
C LEU A 248 -11.27 7.86 4.45
N LEU A 249 -11.43 6.67 5.04
CA LEU A 249 -12.47 6.45 6.05
C LEU A 249 -12.29 7.33 7.28
N SER A 250 -11.04 7.62 7.68
CA SER A 250 -10.75 8.52 8.80
C SER A 250 -11.19 9.97 8.54
N SER A 251 -11.44 10.35 7.29
CA SER A 251 -11.92 11.68 6.92
C SER A 251 -13.45 11.83 6.94
N PHE A 252 -14.20 10.73 7.06
CA PHE A 252 -15.65 10.77 7.12
C PHE A 252 -16.12 10.93 8.57
N ASP A 253 -17.06 11.86 8.82
CA ASP A 253 -17.76 11.91 10.11
C ASP A 253 -18.84 10.82 10.14
N LEU A 254 -18.46 9.67 10.70
CA LEU A 254 -19.34 8.51 10.84
C LEU A 254 -19.78 8.29 12.30
N SER A 255 -19.62 9.30 13.15
CA SER A 255 -19.93 9.23 14.59
C SER A 255 -21.39 8.88 14.91
N HIS A 256 -22.29 9.14 13.96
CA HIS A 256 -23.72 8.86 14.05
C HIS A 256 -24.18 7.74 13.10
N ALA A 257 -23.26 7.08 12.39
CA ALA A 257 -23.58 5.99 11.46
C ALA A 257 -23.86 4.69 12.23
N SER A 258 -24.84 3.91 11.76
CA SER A 258 -25.04 2.55 12.29
C SER A 258 -23.84 1.66 11.93
N LYS A 259 -23.67 0.56 12.68
CA LYS A 259 -22.59 -0.39 12.42
C LYS A 259 -22.66 -0.97 11.00
N GLU A 260 -23.85 -1.28 10.51
CA GLU A 260 -24.05 -1.79 9.15
C GLU A 260 -23.60 -0.77 8.11
N ARG A 261 -23.91 0.52 8.32
CA ARG A 261 -23.54 1.60 7.42
C ARG A 261 -22.02 1.86 7.42
N LEU A 262 -21.37 1.66 8.57
CA LEU A 262 -19.91 1.70 8.69
C LEU A 262 -19.25 0.57 7.90
N GLU A 263 -19.77 -0.65 8.03
CA GLU A 263 -19.26 -1.83 7.32
C GLU A 263 -19.46 -1.69 5.80
N GLU A 264 -20.62 -1.22 5.35
CA GLU A 264 -20.90 -0.95 3.94
C GLU A 264 -19.96 0.12 3.36
N ALA A 265 -19.73 1.21 4.10
CA ALA A 265 -18.81 2.27 3.70
C ALA A 265 -17.37 1.73 3.58
N PHE A 266 -16.92 0.94 4.56
CA PHE A 266 -15.60 0.30 4.51
C PHE A 266 -15.45 -0.60 3.28
N LEU A 267 -16.42 -1.49 3.05
CA LEU A 267 -16.39 -2.43 1.92
C LEU A 267 -16.37 -1.69 0.57
N THR A 268 -17.18 -0.63 0.45
CA THR A 268 -17.26 0.19 -0.77
C THR A 268 -15.93 0.89 -1.05
N VAL A 269 -15.34 1.53 -0.05
CA VAL A 269 -14.03 2.20 -0.21
C VAL A 269 -12.94 1.19 -0.52
N SER A 270 -12.88 0.07 0.23
CA SER A 270 -11.88 -0.98 0.03
C SER A 270 -11.94 -1.57 -1.38
N HIS A 271 -13.16 -1.86 -1.88
CA HIS A 271 -13.35 -2.37 -3.24
C HIS A 271 -12.86 -1.36 -4.29
N SER A 272 -13.17 -0.07 -4.11
CA SER A 272 -12.68 1.00 -4.98
C SER A 272 -11.14 1.08 -4.98
N MET A 273 -10.51 1.05 -3.80
CA MET A 273 -9.04 1.09 -3.70
C MET A 273 -8.38 -0.14 -4.32
N LYS A 274 -8.96 -1.32 -4.15
CA LYS A 274 -8.51 -2.56 -4.83
C LYS A 274 -8.58 -2.42 -6.34
N GLN A 275 -9.70 -1.93 -6.87
CA GLN A 275 -9.88 -1.70 -8.31
C GLN A 275 -8.86 -0.71 -8.87
N THR A 276 -8.64 0.39 -8.16
CA THR A 276 -7.80 1.51 -8.60
C THR A 276 -6.31 1.23 -8.45
N TYR A 277 -5.85 0.61 -7.36
CA TYR A 277 -4.42 0.41 -7.11
C TYR A 277 -3.93 -0.99 -7.45
N ILE A 278 -4.71 -2.03 -7.16
CA ILE A 278 -4.26 -3.40 -7.30
C ILE A 278 -4.58 -3.91 -8.71
N GLU A 279 -5.85 -3.87 -9.10
CA GLU A 279 -6.31 -4.50 -10.34
C GLU A 279 -5.91 -3.72 -11.60
N SER A 280 -5.64 -2.42 -11.50
CA SER A 280 -5.17 -1.63 -12.63
C SER A 280 -3.64 -1.63 -12.80
N GLY A 281 -2.89 -2.26 -11.89
CA GLY A 281 -1.43 -2.16 -11.85
C GLY A 281 -0.92 -0.79 -11.36
N LEU A 282 -1.78 0.18 -11.08
CA LEU A 282 -1.37 1.54 -10.71
C LEU A 282 -0.55 1.59 -9.42
N GLY A 283 -0.86 0.77 -8.41
CA GLY A 283 -0.06 0.66 -7.19
C GLY A 283 1.37 0.16 -7.48
N LYS A 284 1.53 -0.70 -8.49
CA LYS A 284 2.85 -1.11 -8.97
C LYS A 284 3.56 0.01 -9.73
N ILE A 285 2.85 0.92 -10.37
CA ILE A 285 3.45 2.05 -11.10
C ILE A 285 3.80 3.20 -10.15
N MET A 286 2.79 3.72 -9.43
CA MET A 286 2.90 4.90 -8.57
C MET A 286 3.90 4.71 -7.44
N PHE A 287 3.85 3.54 -6.82
CA PHE A 287 4.77 3.23 -5.74
C PHE A 287 5.99 2.47 -6.25
N TYR A 288 6.07 2.21 -7.57
CA TYR A 288 7.00 1.24 -8.16
C TYR A 288 6.92 -0.13 -7.44
N ALA A 289 5.74 -0.43 -6.86
CA ALA A 289 5.48 -1.32 -5.73
C ALA A 289 6.72 -1.61 -4.86
N TYR A 290 7.24 -0.46 -4.44
CA TYR A 290 8.47 -0.07 -3.80
C TYR A 290 9.76 -0.02 -4.62
N TYR A 291 10.18 -1.04 -5.39
CA TYR A 291 11.35 -0.91 -6.31
C TYR A 291 11.39 -1.95 -7.48
N CYS A 292 10.32 -2.73 -7.75
CA CYS A 292 10.45 -3.88 -8.66
C CYS A 292 9.12 -4.39 -9.24
N ARG A 293 9.11 -4.85 -10.51
CA ARG A 293 8.06 -5.71 -11.08
C ARG A 293 8.35 -7.19 -10.78
N ASP A 294 7.32 -8.03 -10.81
CA ASP A 294 7.45 -9.44 -10.40
C ASP A 294 8.51 -10.21 -11.21
N GLU A 295 8.58 -9.98 -12.52
CA GLU A 295 9.58 -10.55 -13.44
C GLU A 295 11.02 -10.07 -13.17
N GLU A 296 11.19 -8.95 -12.49
CA GLU A 296 12.51 -8.36 -12.19
C GLU A 296 13.03 -8.77 -10.81
N ILE A 297 12.19 -9.34 -9.93
CA ILE A 297 12.48 -9.61 -8.50
C ILE A 297 13.80 -10.36 -8.34
N GLU A 298 13.95 -11.50 -9.00
CA GLU A 298 15.14 -12.34 -8.83
C GLU A 298 16.42 -11.60 -9.23
N SER A 299 16.42 -10.95 -10.40
CA SER A 299 17.57 -10.20 -10.90
C SER A 299 17.95 -9.02 -9.99
N LYS A 300 16.95 -8.28 -9.49
CA LYS A 300 17.17 -7.13 -8.59
C LYS A 300 17.66 -7.59 -7.21
N LEU A 301 17.11 -8.67 -6.66
CA LEU A 301 17.60 -9.25 -5.40
C LEU A 301 19.05 -9.72 -5.53
N ASN A 302 19.40 -10.36 -6.65
CA ASN A 302 20.78 -10.79 -6.93
C ASN A 302 21.75 -9.62 -7.01
N GLU A 303 21.40 -8.53 -7.70
CA GLU A 303 22.24 -7.33 -7.74
C GLU A 303 22.31 -6.60 -6.39
N LEU A 304 21.21 -6.54 -5.63
CA LEU A 304 21.22 -5.99 -4.27
C LEU A 304 22.12 -6.78 -3.33
N ASN A 305 22.10 -8.11 -3.41
CA ASN A 305 23.01 -8.95 -2.64
C ASN A 305 24.47 -8.60 -2.95
N LYS A 306 24.84 -8.41 -4.22
CA LYS A 306 26.20 -8.00 -4.58
C LYS A 306 26.55 -6.60 -4.07
N ILE A 307 25.60 -5.66 -4.08
CA ILE A 307 25.79 -4.30 -3.53
C ILE A 307 25.99 -4.38 -2.01
N ILE A 308 25.13 -5.11 -1.30
CA ILE A 308 25.24 -5.33 0.15
C ILE A 308 26.60 -5.95 0.49
N ASP A 309 27.03 -6.98 -0.24
CA ASP A 309 28.32 -7.64 -0.05
C ASP A 309 29.49 -6.68 -0.26
N PHE A 310 29.41 -5.84 -1.28
CA PHE A 310 30.41 -4.80 -1.51
C PHE A 310 30.46 -3.81 -0.35
N ILE A 311 29.32 -3.30 0.12
CA ILE A 311 29.28 -2.34 1.23
C ILE A 311 29.84 -2.97 2.51
N ILE A 312 29.40 -4.18 2.88
CA ILE A 312 29.93 -4.91 4.05
C ILE A 312 31.45 -5.14 3.92
N GLY A 313 31.93 -5.44 2.72
CA GLY A 313 33.35 -5.57 2.42
C GLY A 313 34.13 -4.28 2.66
N SER A 314 33.55 -3.12 2.30
CA SER A 314 34.20 -1.81 2.34
C SER A 314 34.13 -1.09 3.69
N ILE A 315 33.10 -1.34 4.51
CA ILE A 315 32.99 -0.71 5.84
C ILE A 315 33.99 -1.32 6.83
N LYS A 316 34.41 -0.51 7.81
CA LYS A 316 35.30 -0.90 8.91
C LYS A 316 34.50 -1.48 10.07
N ASN A 317 33.39 -0.84 10.43
CA ASN A 317 32.56 -1.24 11.57
C ASN A 317 31.07 -1.30 11.16
N PRO A 318 30.45 -2.50 11.12
CA PRO A 318 29.04 -2.64 10.76
C PRO A 318 28.07 -2.01 11.78
N ASP A 319 28.53 -1.64 12.98
CA ASP A 319 27.72 -1.00 14.02
C ASP A 319 27.89 0.53 14.10
N GLU A 320 28.68 1.12 13.19
CA GLU A 320 28.93 2.57 13.19
C GLU A 320 27.66 3.38 12.93
N PHE A 321 26.86 2.96 11.94
CA PHE A 321 25.55 3.56 11.69
C PHE A 321 24.46 3.01 12.61
N LYS A 322 23.68 3.91 13.18
CA LYS A 322 22.47 3.60 13.96
C LYS A 322 21.35 4.58 13.62
N ILE A 323 20.16 4.06 13.33
CA ILE A 323 18.96 4.88 13.23
C ILE A 323 18.16 4.79 14.53
N ASN A 324 17.78 5.95 15.09
CA ASN A 324 16.86 6.01 16.23
C ASN A 324 15.42 5.98 15.71
N SER A 325 14.67 4.92 16.00
CA SER A 325 13.29 4.75 15.52
C SER A 325 12.23 5.40 16.42
N GLY A 326 12.62 6.28 17.33
CA GLY A 326 11.67 7.02 18.18
C GLY A 326 10.86 6.12 19.13
N ALA A 327 11.53 5.30 19.95
CA ALA A 327 10.90 4.52 21.03
C ALA A 327 11.91 4.03 22.09
N LYS A 328 13.02 4.76 22.33
CA LYS A 328 14.20 4.27 23.08
C LYS A 328 14.89 3.05 22.46
N MET A 329 14.69 2.80 21.16
CA MET A 329 15.35 1.74 20.40
C MET A 329 16.15 2.34 19.24
N SER A 330 17.31 1.76 18.95
CA SER A 330 18.11 2.10 17.77
C SER A 330 18.34 0.85 16.92
N ASN A 331 18.20 0.96 15.60
CA ASN A 331 18.44 -0.16 14.67
C ASN A 331 19.81 0.00 13.99
N THR A 332 20.61 -1.06 14.04
CA THR A 332 21.80 -1.25 13.19
C THR A 332 21.40 -2.03 11.92
N ALA A 333 22.31 -2.17 10.97
CA ALA A 333 22.12 -3.02 9.79
C ALA A 333 21.83 -4.49 10.18
N LEU A 334 22.51 -5.02 11.21
CA LEU A 334 22.28 -6.39 11.70
C LEU A 334 20.86 -6.55 12.22
N TYR A 335 20.33 -5.53 12.89
CA TYR A 335 18.99 -5.60 13.48
C TYR A 335 17.90 -5.47 12.42
N LEU A 336 18.12 -4.68 11.37
CA LEU A 336 17.21 -4.67 10.22
C LEU A 336 17.23 -6.02 9.48
N ALA A 337 18.40 -6.63 9.28
CA ALA A 337 18.50 -7.98 8.71
C ALA A 337 17.78 -9.03 9.59
N ALA A 338 17.82 -8.87 10.91
CA ALA A 338 17.03 -9.67 11.84
C ALA A 338 15.52 -9.47 11.61
N GLU A 339 15.03 -8.23 11.67
CA GLU A 339 13.60 -7.89 11.53
C GLU A 339 12.99 -8.35 10.19
N THR A 340 13.82 -8.53 9.17
CA THR A 340 13.41 -8.88 7.81
C THR A 340 13.68 -10.33 7.43
N ASP A 341 14.14 -11.13 8.40
CA ASP A 341 14.55 -12.52 8.25
C ASP A 341 15.50 -12.75 7.06
N ASP A 342 16.54 -11.90 6.99
CA ASP A 342 17.61 -11.96 6.00
C ASP A 342 18.85 -12.65 6.56
N ALA A 343 18.76 -13.98 6.69
CA ALA A 343 19.80 -14.81 7.29
C ALA A 343 21.17 -14.66 6.61
N GLU A 344 21.19 -14.50 5.28
CA GLU A 344 22.44 -14.37 4.52
C GLU A 344 23.16 -13.05 4.86
N THR A 345 22.44 -11.94 4.86
CA THR A 345 23.04 -10.64 5.21
C THR A 345 23.41 -10.58 6.69
N ALA A 346 22.57 -11.12 7.58
CA ALA A 346 22.89 -11.22 9.00
C ALA A 346 24.18 -12.02 9.24
N LYS A 347 24.34 -13.17 8.57
CA LYS A 347 25.55 -14.01 8.63
C LYS A 347 26.80 -13.22 8.25
N LYS A 348 26.76 -12.49 7.13
CA LYS A 348 27.89 -11.66 6.66
C LYS A 348 28.22 -10.53 7.63
N LEU A 349 27.21 -9.89 8.23
CA LEU A 349 27.40 -8.85 9.23
C LEU A 349 28.05 -9.38 10.52
N ILE A 350 27.61 -10.54 11.01
CA ILE A 350 28.21 -11.20 12.18
C ILE A 350 29.68 -11.55 11.90
N GLN A 351 29.97 -12.11 10.72
CA GLN A 351 31.36 -12.40 10.30
C GLN A 351 32.22 -11.13 10.19
N LYS A 352 31.62 -9.99 9.85
CA LYS A 352 32.29 -8.67 9.84
C LYS A 352 32.45 -8.07 11.24
N GLY A 353 31.93 -8.72 12.29
CA GLY A 353 32.08 -8.29 13.68
C GLY A 353 30.93 -7.47 14.24
N ALA A 354 29.74 -7.51 13.61
CA ALA A 354 28.56 -6.85 14.17
C ALA A 354 28.18 -7.42 15.55
N ALA A 355 27.90 -6.54 16.50
CA ALA A 355 27.62 -6.90 17.88
C ALA A 355 26.22 -7.53 18.02
N THR A 356 26.18 -8.82 18.34
CA THR A 356 24.92 -9.55 18.56
C THR A 356 24.35 -9.33 19.96
N ASN A 357 25.23 -9.16 20.96
CA ASN A 357 24.87 -9.02 22.38
C ASN A 357 24.62 -7.58 22.85
N LYS A 358 24.93 -6.57 22.03
CA LYS A 358 24.80 -5.15 22.42
C LYS A 358 23.34 -4.70 22.37
N ALA A 359 22.66 -4.65 23.51
CA ALA A 359 21.28 -4.17 23.58
C ALA A 359 21.14 -2.73 23.04
N ASN A 360 20.32 -2.55 22.00
CA ASN A 360 19.98 -1.23 21.47
C ASN A 360 18.56 -0.84 21.87
N GLY A 361 18.39 -0.56 23.16
CA GLY A 361 17.10 -0.28 23.77
C GLY A 361 16.54 -1.48 24.55
N ARG A 362 15.32 -1.31 25.03
CA ARG A 362 14.58 -2.32 25.80
C ARG A 362 13.12 -2.31 25.38
N ALA A 363 12.47 -3.47 25.44
CA ALA A 363 11.04 -3.59 25.26
C ALA A 363 10.40 -4.07 26.56
N ASP A 364 9.32 -3.43 26.99
CA ASP A 364 8.57 -3.92 28.13
C ASP A 364 7.71 -5.11 27.69
N PHE A 365 7.91 -6.24 28.36
CA PHE A 365 7.18 -7.46 28.12
C PHE A 365 6.32 -7.77 29.34
N SER A 366 5.05 -8.07 29.11
CA SER A 366 4.14 -8.48 30.17
C SER A 366 3.36 -9.71 29.76
N PHE A 367 3.19 -10.62 30.71
CA PHE A 367 2.38 -11.81 30.55
C PHE A 367 1.39 -11.92 31.71
N THR A 368 0.14 -12.26 31.40
CA THR A 368 -0.89 -12.52 32.40
C THR A 368 -1.08 -14.02 32.53
N LYS A 369 -0.83 -14.56 33.72
CA LYS A 369 -1.05 -15.97 34.05
C LYS A 369 -2.54 -16.30 34.06
N LYS A 370 -2.88 -17.60 34.01
CA LYS A 370 -4.27 -18.09 34.06
C LYS A 370 -5.03 -17.65 35.31
N ASP A 371 -4.33 -17.43 36.42
CA ASP A 371 -4.89 -16.94 37.69
C ASP A 371 -5.11 -15.42 37.73
N GLY A 372 -4.82 -14.70 36.64
CA GLY A 372 -4.93 -13.24 36.54
C GLY A 372 -3.69 -12.47 36.99
N THR A 373 -2.65 -13.15 37.49
CA THR A 373 -1.41 -12.49 37.91
C THR A 373 -0.65 -11.93 36.71
N LYS A 374 -0.36 -10.63 36.72
CA LYS A 374 0.45 -9.97 35.70
C LYS A 374 1.91 -9.97 36.12
N VAL A 375 2.77 -10.59 35.31
CA VAL A 375 4.23 -10.54 35.47
C VAL A 375 4.82 -9.64 34.39
N GLN A 376 5.71 -8.73 34.77
CA GLN A 376 6.35 -7.78 33.86
C GLN A 376 7.87 -7.89 33.94
N THR A 377 8.54 -7.75 32.80
CA THR A 377 10.00 -7.66 32.70
C THR A 377 10.37 -6.75 31.53
N SER A 378 11.59 -6.24 31.50
CA SER A 378 12.11 -5.46 30.38
C SER A 378 13.14 -6.29 29.62
N ILE A 379 12.83 -6.70 28.38
CA ILE A 379 13.75 -7.50 27.58
C ILE A 379 14.80 -6.60 26.92
N PRO A 380 16.10 -6.96 26.95
CA PRO A 380 17.12 -6.21 26.25
C PRO A 380 16.94 -6.45 24.75
N ASN A 381 16.97 -5.36 23.98
CA ASN A 381 16.74 -5.43 22.55
C ASN A 381 18.02 -5.87 21.80
N THR A 382 18.53 -7.06 22.14
CA THR A 382 19.69 -7.72 21.51
C THR A 382 19.25 -8.51 20.28
N PHE A 383 20.22 -9.05 19.53
CA PHE A 383 19.96 -9.78 18.30
C PHE A 383 19.00 -10.96 18.51
N ILE A 384 19.21 -11.82 19.51
CA ILE A 384 18.37 -13.01 19.70
C ILE A 384 16.93 -12.68 20.10
N TYR A 385 16.72 -11.68 20.97
CA TYR A 385 15.35 -11.27 21.35
C TYR A 385 14.61 -10.64 20.17
N ARG A 386 15.31 -9.95 19.26
CA ARG A 386 14.73 -9.43 18.02
C ARG A 386 14.31 -10.55 17.08
N LEU A 387 15.17 -11.54 16.87
CA LEU A 387 14.84 -12.69 16.03
C LEU A 387 13.56 -13.39 16.50
N ILE A 388 13.39 -13.53 17.82
CA ILE A 388 12.17 -14.09 18.41
C ILE A 388 10.98 -13.15 18.22
N SER A 389 11.14 -11.85 18.50
CA SER A 389 10.03 -10.88 18.44
C SER A 389 9.47 -10.67 17.03
N PHE A 390 10.32 -10.77 16.01
CA PHE A 390 9.96 -10.59 14.60
C PHE A 390 9.69 -11.91 13.87
N HIS A 391 9.75 -13.03 14.58
CA HIS A 391 9.53 -14.37 14.03
C HIS A 391 10.51 -14.74 12.89
N SER A 392 11.76 -14.31 13.03
CA SER A 392 12.81 -14.45 12.02
C SER A 392 13.51 -15.81 12.13
N TRP A 393 12.75 -16.86 11.86
CA TRP A 393 13.14 -18.24 12.17
C TRP A 393 14.34 -18.73 11.37
N ASN A 394 14.44 -18.37 10.09
CA ASN A 394 15.59 -18.76 9.27
C ASN A 394 16.88 -18.14 9.80
N THR A 395 16.80 -16.88 10.22
CA THR A 395 17.95 -16.16 10.78
C THR A 395 18.28 -16.64 12.20
N LEU A 396 17.28 -17.04 13.00
CA LEU A 396 17.48 -17.65 14.31
C LEU A 396 18.15 -19.02 14.22
N GLU A 397 17.67 -19.88 13.33
CA GLU A 397 18.29 -21.17 13.06
C GLU A 397 19.74 -20.98 12.64
N MET A 398 20.01 -20.14 11.62
CA MET A 398 21.36 -19.79 11.18
C MET A 398 22.25 -19.31 12.32
N PHE A 399 21.74 -18.44 13.20
CA PHE A 399 22.53 -17.93 14.32
C PHE A 399 22.92 -19.03 15.32
N LEU A 400 22.01 -19.94 15.63
CA LEU A 400 22.24 -21.03 16.57
C LEU A 400 23.09 -22.17 15.97
N THR A 401 23.03 -22.38 14.65
CA THR A 401 23.81 -23.43 13.97
C THR A 401 25.21 -22.99 13.62
N ASP A 402 25.35 -21.79 13.04
CA ASP A 402 26.60 -21.34 12.41
C ASP A 402 27.47 -20.54 13.39
N PHE A 403 26.86 -19.95 14.42
CA PHE A 403 27.54 -19.13 15.42
C PHE A 403 27.30 -19.56 16.88
N PRO A 404 27.38 -20.87 17.22
CA PRO A 404 27.02 -21.37 18.54
C PRO A 404 27.87 -20.75 19.65
N GLU A 405 29.16 -20.49 19.41
CA GLU A 405 30.04 -19.86 20.41
C GLU A 405 29.69 -18.39 20.67
N ILE A 406 29.16 -17.67 19.67
CA ILE A 406 28.67 -16.28 19.83
C ILE A 406 27.30 -16.28 20.51
N ALA A 407 26.45 -17.25 20.20
CA ALA A 407 25.11 -17.40 20.76
C ALA A 407 25.15 -17.82 22.24
N LYS A 408 26.05 -18.72 22.61
CA LYS A 408 26.15 -19.33 23.93
C LYS A 408 26.14 -18.37 25.13
N PRO A 409 26.96 -17.30 25.18
CA PRO A 409 26.91 -16.37 26.30
C PRO A 409 25.55 -15.67 26.44
N GLN A 410 24.75 -15.57 25.37
CA GLN A 410 23.46 -14.88 25.36
C GLN A 410 22.30 -15.79 25.81
N MET A 411 22.46 -17.12 25.83
CA MET A 411 21.39 -18.06 26.19
C MET A 411 20.95 -18.00 27.65
N THR A 412 21.86 -17.57 28.53
CA THR A 412 21.64 -17.60 29.98
C THR A 412 21.66 -16.21 30.60
N GLU A 413 21.89 -15.17 29.80
CA GLU A 413 22.03 -13.79 30.24
C GLU A 413 20.71 -13.28 30.83
N LYS A 414 20.70 -13.13 32.16
CA LYS A 414 19.65 -12.48 32.93
C LYS A 414 20.21 -11.17 33.49
N THR A 415 19.39 -10.13 33.56
CA THR A 415 19.72 -8.90 34.27
C THR A 415 18.69 -8.65 35.36
N GLU A 416 18.97 -7.74 36.31
CA GLU A 416 17.99 -7.35 37.36
C GLU A 416 16.63 -6.93 36.76
N THR A 417 16.64 -6.36 35.55
CA THR A 417 15.44 -5.91 34.82
C THR A 417 14.93 -6.89 33.76
N SER A 418 15.73 -7.91 33.40
CA SER A 418 15.41 -8.95 32.42
C SER A 418 15.57 -10.32 33.06
N ASN A 419 14.54 -10.74 33.78
CA ASN A 419 14.52 -12.06 34.43
C ASN A 419 13.77 -13.09 33.57
N VAL A 420 14.16 -13.16 32.29
CA VAL A 420 13.69 -14.13 31.30
C VAL A 420 14.88 -14.48 30.40
N THR A 421 15.01 -15.75 30.02
CA THR A 421 16.03 -16.20 29.06
C THR A 421 15.46 -16.18 27.65
N PRO A 422 16.31 -16.18 26.59
CA PRO A 422 15.82 -16.27 25.22
C PRO A 422 14.93 -17.49 24.96
N LEU A 423 15.25 -18.66 25.54
CA LEU A 423 14.42 -19.86 25.39
C LEU A 423 13.05 -19.71 26.05
N VAL A 424 12.99 -19.19 27.29
CA VAL A 424 11.69 -18.94 27.95
C VAL A 424 10.91 -17.87 27.18
N PHE A 425 11.58 -16.84 26.68
CA PHE A 425 10.94 -15.80 25.87
C PHE A 425 10.34 -16.35 24.56
N LEU A 426 11.05 -17.27 23.88
CA LEU A 426 10.53 -18.00 22.72
C LEU A 426 9.24 -18.75 23.06
N ILE A 427 9.27 -19.55 24.14
CA ILE A 427 8.12 -20.36 24.58
C ILE A 427 6.92 -19.46 24.92
N LEU A 428 7.14 -18.38 25.66
CA LEU A 428 6.06 -17.45 26.01
C LEU A 428 5.46 -16.77 24.78
N THR A 429 6.30 -16.34 23.83
CA THR A 429 5.87 -15.67 22.60
C THR A 429 5.05 -16.60 21.71
N LEU A 430 5.54 -17.83 21.51
CA LEU A 430 4.95 -18.78 20.57
C LEU A 430 3.81 -19.59 21.20
N VAL A 431 4.09 -20.31 22.28
CA VAL A 431 3.16 -21.28 22.86
C VAL A 431 2.05 -20.54 23.60
N TYR A 432 2.42 -19.64 24.51
CA TYR A 432 1.45 -18.92 25.35
C TYR A 432 0.81 -17.71 24.67
N GLY A 433 1.42 -17.17 23.60
CA GLY A 433 0.83 -16.14 22.75
C GLY A 433 -0.18 -16.67 21.72
N SER A 434 -0.39 -17.98 21.64
CA SER A 434 -1.27 -18.59 20.65
C SER A 434 -2.74 -18.26 20.88
N LYS A 435 -3.41 -17.76 19.83
CA LYS A 435 -4.81 -17.29 19.89
C LYS A 435 -5.86 -18.42 19.82
N ASN A 436 -5.46 -19.58 19.31
CA ASN A 436 -6.31 -20.77 19.16
C ASN A 436 -5.45 -22.03 19.01
N GLU A 437 -6.10 -23.19 19.05
CA GLU A 437 -5.46 -24.50 19.00
C GLU A 437 -4.64 -24.73 17.71
N LYS A 438 -5.14 -24.29 16.54
CA LYS A 438 -4.41 -24.42 15.28
C LYS A 438 -3.08 -23.64 15.30
N VAL A 439 -3.11 -22.40 15.80
CA VAL A 439 -1.91 -21.56 15.93
C VAL A 439 -0.97 -22.16 16.98
N PHE A 440 -1.51 -22.68 18.08
CA PHE A 440 -0.74 -23.38 19.11
C PHE A 440 0.06 -24.55 18.54
N GLU A 441 -0.58 -25.45 17.78
CA GLU A 441 0.10 -26.61 17.19
C GLU A 441 1.21 -26.21 16.20
N GLN A 442 1.00 -25.15 15.42
CA GLN A 442 2.02 -24.61 14.52
C GLN A 442 3.21 -24.04 15.31
N ASN A 443 2.92 -23.22 16.31
CA ASN A 443 3.92 -22.57 17.16
C ASN A 443 4.69 -23.58 18.03
N LYS A 444 4.03 -24.64 18.49
CA LYS A 444 4.65 -25.74 19.22
C LYS A 444 5.65 -26.47 18.34
N LYS A 445 5.31 -26.81 17.09
CA LYS A 445 6.25 -27.44 16.14
C LYS A 445 7.52 -26.61 15.91
N ILE A 446 7.38 -25.29 15.78
CA ILE A 446 8.52 -24.37 15.64
C ILE A 446 9.36 -24.36 16.91
N THR A 447 8.72 -24.32 18.09
CA THR A 447 9.40 -24.36 19.38
C THR A 447 10.17 -25.66 19.55
N ASP A 448 9.55 -26.80 19.23
CA ASP A 448 10.14 -28.13 19.33
C ASP A 448 11.32 -28.30 18.37
N SER A 449 11.25 -27.74 17.15
CA SER A 449 12.38 -27.79 16.21
C SER A 449 13.57 -26.92 16.63
N LEU A 450 13.31 -25.78 17.27
CA LEU A 450 14.37 -24.87 17.72
C LEU A 450 14.98 -25.29 19.07
N LEU A 451 14.23 -25.98 19.92
CA LEU A 451 14.66 -26.34 21.28
C LEU A 451 16.04 -27.04 21.33
N PRO A 452 16.33 -28.08 20.50
CA PRO A 452 17.64 -28.71 20.50
C PRO A 452 18.79 -27.74 20.15
N LEU A 453 18.53 -26.76 19.28
CA LEU A 453 19.52 -25.76 18.88
C LEU A 453 19.83 -24.79 20.03
N PHE A 454 18.80 -24.34 20.75
CA PHE A 454 18.97 -23.54 21.97
C PHE A 454 19.77 -24.30 23.03
N GLN A 455 19.45 -25.58 23.27
CA GLN A 455 20.19 -26.40 24.24
C GLN A 455 21.63 -26.63 23.82
N LYS A 456 21.90 -26.86 22.53
CA LYS A 456 23.26 -26.97 21.99
C LYS A 456 24.06 -25.68 22.20
N CYS A 457 23.40 -24.52 22.13
CA CYS A 457 23.99 -23.24 22.48
C CYS A 457 24.02 -22.97 24.00
N GLY A 458 23.67 -23.93 24.85
CA GLY A 458 23.80 -23.80 26.31
C GLY A 458 22.58 -23.23 27.03
N ALA A 459 21.42 -23.11 26.37
CA ALA A 459 20.16 -22.85 27.08
C ALA A 459 19.84 -24.05 28.00
N LYS A 460 19.43 -23.75 29.24
CA LYS A 460 19.09 -24.77 30.25
C LYS A 460 17.58 -24.79 30.48
N LEU A 461 17.00 -25.99 30.50
CA LEU A 461 15.56 -26.17 30.69
C LEU A 461 15.12 -25.79 32.11
N GLU A 462 15.97 -26.06 33.09
CA GLU A 462 15.74 -25.92 34.52
C GLU A 462 16.12 -24.52 35.04
N GLN A 463 16.53 -23.60 34.16
CA GLN A 463 16.92 -22.26 34.57
C GLN A 463 15.68 -21.46 35.00
N ASN A 464 15.60 -21.14 36.29
CA ASN A 464 14.52 -20.32 36.86
C ASN A 464 14.50 -18.90 36.25
N THR A 465 13.29 -18.45 35.92
CA THR A 465 12.94 -17.10 35.46
C THR A 465 11.73 -16.57 36.22
N ALA A 466 11.35 -15.31 36.00
CA ALA A 466 10.12 -14.74 36.58
C ALA A 466 8.83 -15.47 36.14
N PHE A 467 8.90 -16.26 35.05
CA PHE A 467 7.77 -16.97 34.45
C PHE A 467 7.81 -18.48 34.70
N GLY A 468 8.77 -18.97 35.51
CA GLY A 468 9.05 -20.39 35.69
C GLY A 468 10.21 -20.87 34.82
N THR A 469 10.41 -22.19 34.78
CA THR A 469 11.43 -22.85 33.96
C THR A 469 10.88 -23.17 32.57
N ALA A 470 11.77 -23.32 31.58
CA ALA A 470 11.35 -23.79 30.26
C ALA A 470 10.75 -25.21 30.32
N LYS A 471 11.28 -26.04 31.21
CA LYS A 471 10.76 -27.40 31.48
C LYS A 471 9.28 -27.36 31.89
N GLU A 472 8.95 -26.58 32.92
CA GLU A 472 7.57 -26.43 33.40
C GLU A 472 6.65 -25.85 32.32
N LEU A 473 7.12 -24.83 31.60
CA LEU A 473 6.31 -24.14 30.58
C LEU A 473 5.99 -25.05 29.39
N LEU A 474 6.87 -26.00 29.06
CA LEU A 474 6.67 -26.99 28.01
C LEU A 474 5.93 -28.26 28.48
N GLY A 475 5.79 -28.45 29.79
CA GLY A 475 5.21 -29.67 30.39
C GLY A 475 6.13 -30.89 30.29
N LEU A 476 7.45 -30.70 30.40
CA LEU A 476 8.50 -31.74 30.29
C LEU A 476 9.00 -32.25 31.65
#